data_AF-A0A520EW80-F1
#
_entry.id   AF-A0A520EW80-F1
#
_cell.length_a   1.000
_cell.length_b   1.000
_cell.length_c   1.000
_cell.angle_alpha   90.00
_cell.angle_beta   90.00
_cell.angle_gamma   90.00
#
_symmetry.space_group_name_H-M   'P 1'
#
loop_
_entity.id
_entity.type
_entity.pdbx_description
1 polymer ?
#
loop_
_entity_poly.entity_id
_entity_poly.type
_entity_poly.pdbx_seq_one_letter_code
_entity_poly.pdbx_strand_id
1 'polypeptide(L)' 'MPDNDTKPTLTYPGGEHTMSIARATEGNDGIELGKLLASTGYTTLDPGFVNTA' A
#
# COMPACT_ATOMS: atom_id res chain seq x y z
N MET A 1 -9.11 5.33 15.78
CA MET A 1 -8.57 6.35 14.85
C MET A 1 -9.72 6.83 14.00
N PRO A 2 -9.98 8.15 13.89
CA PRO A 2 -11.13 8.65 13.15
C PRO A 2 -11.05 8.24 11.68
N ASP A 3 -12.22 7.96 11.09
CA ASP A 3 -12.45 7.57 9.70
C ASP A 3 -12.16 8.70 8.72
N ASN A 4 -10.94 9.22 8.73
CA ASN A 4 -10.46 10.06 7.66
C ASN A 4 -10.10 9.12 6.50
N ASP A 5 -10.83 9.30 5.41
CA ASP A 5 -10.69 8.73 4.06
C ASP A 5 -9.23 8.43 3.66
N THR A 6 -8.68 7.35 4.21
CA THR A 6 -7.25 7.07 4.24
C THR A 6 -6.93 6.26 3.00
N LYS A 7 -6.67 6.98 1.92
CA LYS A 7 -6.24 6.44 0.64
C LYS A 7 -4.74 6.73 0.49
N PRO A 8 -3.85 5.79 0.85
CA PRO A 8 -2.42 5.99 0.68
C PRO A 8 -2.10 6.28 -0.78
N THR A 9 -1.28 7.29 -1.04
CA THR A 9 -0.84 7.64 -2.39
C THR A 9 0.66 7.39 -2.50
N LEU A 10 1.04 6.59 -3.49
CA LEU A 10 2.42 6.42 -3.93
C LEU A 10 2.70 7.41 -5.06
N THR A 11 3.64 8.33 -4.85
CA THR A 11 4.19 9.19 -5.91
C THR A 11 5.46 8.54 -6.47
N TYR A 12 5.56 8.39 -7.78
CA TYR A 12 6.65 7.71 -8.48
C TYR A 12 6.87 8.34 -9.87
N PRO A 13 7.95 7.99 -10.62
CA PRO A 13 8.24 8.62 -11.90
C PRO A 13 7.11 8.56 -12.95
N GLY A 14 6.20 7.58 -12.84
CA GLY A 14 5.03 7.42 -13.71
C GLY A 14 3.77 8.15 -13.22
N GLY A 15 3.84 8.96 -12.16
CA GLY A 15 2.73 9.73 -11.61
C GLY A 15 2.39 9.36 -10.17
N GLU A 16 1.09 9.33 -9.87
CA GLU A 16 0.56 8.97 -8.55
C GLU A 16 -0.33 7.74 -8.65
N HIS A 17 -0.22 6.85 -7.66
CA HIS A 17 -1.09 5.68 -7.54
C HIS A 17 -1.71 5.62 -6.14
N THR A 18 -3.03 5.67 -6.10
CA THR A 18 -3.80 5.58 -4.87
C THR A 18 -4.16 4.14 -4.54
N MET A 19 -3.93 3.74 -3.29
CA MET A 19 -4.16 2.41 -2.76
C MET A 19 -5.24 2.45 -1.66
N SER A 20 -5.58 1.27 -1.14
CA SER A 20 -6.52 1.11 -0.03
C SER A 20 -5.80 0.62 1.22
N ILE A 21 -6.42 0.82 2.39
CA ILE A 21 -5.92 0.28 3.66
C ILE A 21 -6.69 -0.99 4.03
N ALA A 22 -5.95 -2.05 4.34
CA ALA A 22 -6.44 -3.25 5.00
C ALA A 22 -6.46 -3.00 6.51
N ARG A 23 -7.66 -2.91 7.11
CA ARG A 23 -7.79 -2.65 8.55
C ARG A 23 -7.52 -3.91 9.36
N ALA A 24 -6.60 -3.82 10.31
CA ALA A 24 -6.35 -4.90 11.25
C ALA A 24 -7.39 -4.90 12.37
N THR A 25 -7.74 -6.09 12.89
CA THR A 25 -8.56 -6.19 14.11
C THR A 25 -7.77 -5.72 15.33
N GLU A 26 -6.47 -6.03 15.36
CA GLU A 26 -5.49 -5.58 16.35
C GLU A 26 -4.13 -5.40 15.66
N GLY A 27 -3.30 -4.47 16.15
CA GLY A 27 -1.98 -4.17 15.56
C GLY A 27 -2.02 -3.10 14.46
N ASN A 28 -1.07 -3.18 13.53
CA ASN A 28 -0.90 -2.19 12.46
C ASN A 28 -1.75 -2.54 11.24
N ASP A 29 -2.37 -1.52 10.64
CA ASP A 29 -3.06 -1.64 9.36
C ASP A 29 -2.08 -1.92 8.20
N GLY A 30 -2.55 -2.61 7.16
CA GLY A 30 -1.80 -2.89 5.93
C GLY A 30 -2.16 -1.93 4.79
N ILE A 31 -1.26 -1.77 3.83
CA ILE A 31 -1.55 -1.07 2.56
C ILE A 31 -1.72 -2.13 1.47
N GLU A 32 -2.87 -2.10 0.79
CA GLU A 32 -3.23 -3.07 -0.25
C GLU A 32 -2.47 -2.80 -1.56
N LEU A 33 -1.54 -3.69 -1.91
CA LEU A 33 -0.69 -3.57 -3.10
C LEU A 33 -1.19 -4.34 -4.32
N GLY A 34 -2.33 -5.03 -4.26
CA GLY A 34 -2.74 -6.02 -5.28
C GLY A 34 -2.76 -5.51 -6.74
N LYS A 35 -2.87 -4.19 -6.96
CA LYS A 35 -2.83 -3.56 -8.30
C LYS A 35 -1.55 -2.79 -8.60
N LEU A 36 -0.56 -2.77 -7.69
CA LEU A 36 0.65 -1.97 -7.79
C LEU A 36 1.42 -2.26 -9.09
N LEU A 37 1.79 -3.52 -9.32
CA LEU A 37 2.55 -3.90 -10.51
C LEU A 37 1.78 -3.62 -11.80
N ALA A 38 0.50 -3.98 -11.85
CA ALA A 38 -0.33 -3.80 -13.04
C ALA A 38 -0.58 -2.32 -13.37
N SER A 39 -0.67 -1.45 -12.34
CA SER A 39 -0.98 -0.03 -12.54
C SER A 39 0.25 0.85 -12.73
N THR A 40 1.38 0.46 -12.13
CA THR A 40 2.58 1.31 -12.06
C THR A 40 3.78 0.74 -12.79
N GLY A 41 3.82 -0.58 -13.03
CA GLY A 41 5.00 -1.29 -13.52
C GLY A 41 6.08 -1.54 -12.45
N TYR A 42 5.83 -1.17 -11.19
CA TYR A 42 6.76 -1.33 -10.08
C TYR A 42 6.36 -2.47 -9.13
N THR A 43 7.35 -3.03 -8.45
CA THR A 43 7.18 -3.92 -7.30
C THR A 43 7.85 -3.31 -6.08
N THR A 44 7.43 -3.73 -4.89
CA THR A 44 8.21 -3.46 -3.67
C THR A 44 9.43 -4.38 -3.62
N LEU A 45 10.47 -3.93 -2.90
CA LEU A 45 11.64 -4.72 -2.57
C LEU A 45 11.69 -4.85 -1.05
N ASP A 46 11.43 -6.05 -0.53
CA ASP A 46 11.42 -6.34 0.90
C ASP A 46 12.07 -7.72 1.16
N PRO A 47 13.42 -7.79 1.16
CA PRO A 47 14.13 -9.05 1.37
C PRO A 47 13.79 -9.66 2.73
N GLY A 48 13.29 -10.89 2.71
CA GLY A 48 12.88 -11.59 3.93
C GLY A 48 11.47 -11.25 4.43
N PHE A 49 10.69 -10.49 3.65
CA PHE A 49 9.27 -10.18 3.95
C PHE A 49 9.05 -9.57 5.33
N VAL A 50 9.94 -8.68 5.76
CA VAL A 50 9.87 -8.07 7.11
C VAL A 50 8.71 -7.08 7.22
N ASN A 51 8.29 -6.50 6.09
CA ASN A 51 7.27 -5.46 6.02
C ASN A 51 6.11 -5.80 5.07
N THR A 52 6.06 -7.04 4.56
CA THR A 52 5.01 -7.53 3.65
C THR A 52 4.24 -8.65 4.34
N ALA A 53 2.91 -8.59 4.30
CA ALA A 53 2.00 -9.52 4.99
C ALA A 53 0.86 -9.98 4.09
#